data_AF-A0A2D7GRA2-F1
#
_entry.id   AF-A0A2D7GRA2-F1
#
_cell.length_a   1.000
_cell.length_b   1.000
_cell.length_c   1.000
_cell.angle_alpha   90.00
_cell.angle_beta   90.00
_cell.angle_gamma   90.00
#
_symmetry.space_group_name_H-M   'P 1'
#
loop_
_entity.id
_entity.type
_entity.pdbx_description
1 polymer ?
#
loop_
_entity_poly.entity_id
_entity_poly.type
_entity_poly.pdbx_seq_one_letter_code
_entity_poly.pdbx_strand_id
1 'polypeptide(L)'
;MSIRTSLKKVLPPISVTEQEALDAGDVWIESSIYQGKPDMQALRDIPQAKLSADEQAFLDGPVQELLGMIDDFELGNEKHIPQEIIDFLGKNRFFSMIIPKKFGGLEFSPYANSTIVATIAAKSGAIAVTVMVPNSLGPGELLMHYGTTAQQEYWLPRLSDGRDIPCFALTSPEAGSDAGAIPDAAIVTKGEYNGEEVLGLRVSWDKRYITLAPIATVLGLAFKVFDPDQLLGDKFEHGITCALLPKSHPGVELGNRHDPMGVRFYNGTTRGQDVFIPMDFVIGGQKNIGRGWQMLVSCLGAGRGISLPAMGVASAQTAFKGTVEYSFVREQFGLPIGRFEGIQEKMADI
;
A
#
# COMPACT_ATOMS: atom_id res chain seq x y z
N MET A 1 -0.21 34.30 -31.24
CA MET A 1 0.02 32.98 -30.63
C MET A 1 -0.51 33.05 -29.20
N SER A 2 -1.38 32.14 -28.77
CA SER A 2 -1.92 32.17 -27.40
C SER A 2 -0.79 31.98 -26.37
N ILE A 3 -0.90 32.59 -25.19
CA ILE A 3 0.01 32.34 -24.04
C ILE A 3 0.17 30.83 -23.81
N ARG A 4 -0.90 30.06 -23.98
CA ARG A 4 -0.90 28.59 -23.90
C ARG A 4 0.03 27.94 -24.93
N THR A 5 0.10 28.48 -26.14
CA THR A 5 0.96 27.98 -27.23
C THR A 5 2.43 28.33 -26.99
N SER A 6 2.71 29.50 -26.41
CA SER A 6 4.08 29.90 -26.04
C SER A 6 4.60 29.12 -24.83
N LEU A 7 3.76 28.88 -23.82
CA LEU A 7 4.12 28.08 -22.63
C LEU A 7 4.38 26.61 -22.98
N LYS A 8 3.63 26.01 -23.92
CA LYS A 8 3.88 24.64 -24.39
C LYS A 8 5.28 24.41 -24.98
N LYS A 9 5.97 25.46 -25.44
CA LYS A 9 7.35 25.35 -25.97
C LYS A 9 8.43 25.41 -24.90
N VAL A 10 8.08 25.84 -23.69
CA VAL A 10 9.01 26.05 -22.56
C VAL A 10 8.83 24.98 -21.49
N LEU A 11 7.66 24.36 -21.41
CA LEU A 11 7.41 23.24 -20.51
C LEU A 11 8.15 21.98 -20.99
N PRO A 12 8.80 21.23 -20.09
CA PRO A 12 9.41 19.95 -20.44
C PRO A 12 8.35 18.99 -21.01
N PRO A 13 8.71 18.13 -21.98
CA PRO A 13 7.79 17.16 -22.54
C PRO A 13 7.35 16.18 -21.44
N ILE A 14 6.04 16.05 -21.26
CA ILE A 14 5.43 15.07 -20.34
C ILE A 14 5.59 13.69 -20.98
N SER A 15 6.27 12.77 -20.28
CA SER A 15 6.38 11.36 -20.67
C SER A 15 5.03 10.65 -20.59
N VAL A 16 4.89 9.50 -21.27
CA VAL A 16 3.65 8.71 -21.21
C VAL A 16 3.31 8.31 -19.78
N THR A 17 4.33 7.93 -18.99
CA THR A 17 4.17 7.59 -17.58
C THR A 17 3.72 8.78 -16.73
N GLU A 18 4.23 9.99 -17.00
CA GLU A 18 3.76 11.19 -16.30
C GLU A 18 2.32 11.56 -16.70
N GLN A 19 1.95 11.36 -17.98
CA GLN A 19 0.59 11.61 -18.43
C GLN A 19 -0.39 10.61 -17.79
N GLU A 20 -0.06 9.32 -17.75
CA GLU A 20 -0.88 8.31 -17.07
C GLU A 20 -1.05 8.62 -15.58
N ALA A 21 -0.01 9.17 -14.93
CA ALA A 21 -0.09 9.56 -13.54
C ALA A 21 -1.04 10.76 -13.32
N LEU A 22 -1.03 11.73 -14.24
CA LEU A 22 -1.95 12.87 -14.23
C LEU A 22 -3.40 12.44 -14.49
N ASP A 23 -3.60 11.52 -15.44
CA ASP A 23 -4.92 11.03 -15.85
C ASP A 23 -5.55 10.08 -14.80
N ALA A 24 -4.74 9.47 -13.93
CA ALA A 24 -5.20 8.63 -12.84
C ALA A 24 -5.77 9.42 -11.65
N GLY A 25 -5.46 10.72 -11.53
CA GLY A 25 -5.93 11.60 -10.46
C GLY A 25 -7.23 12.30 -10.79
N ASP A 26 -7.93 12.76 -9.75
CA ASP A 26 -9.04 13.71 -9.87
C ASP A 26 -8.66 15.01 -9.16
N VAL A 27 -9.40 16.09 -9.45
CA VAL A 27 -9.24 17.38 -8.78
C VAL A 27 -10.43 17.67 -7.89
N TRP A 28 -10.16 18.21 -6.70
CA TRP A 28 -11.17 18.58 -5.73
C TRP A 28 -11.03 20.06 -5.36
N ILE A 29 -10.98 20.41 -4.07
CA ILE A 29 -11.00 21.80 -3.60
C ILE A 29 -9.73 22.56 -3.99
N GLU A 30 -8.61 21.88 -4.10
CA GLU A 30 -7.34 22.45 -4.50
C GLU A 30 -7.42 23.07 -5.91
N SER A 31 -8.28 22.55 -6.80
CA SER A 31 -8.51 23.19 -8.10
C SER A 31 -8.98 24.64 -7.96
N SER A 32 -9.92 24.91 -7.06
CA SER A 32 -10.45 26.25 -6.79
C SER A 32 -9.37 27.17 -6.19
N ILE A 33 -8.51 26.61 -5.35
CA ILE A 33 -7.37 27.31 -4.73
C ILE A 33 -6.36 27.71 -5.80
N TYR A 34 -5.94 26.77 -6.66
CA TYR A 34 -4.99 27.03 -7.75
C TYR A 34 -5.55 27.96 -8.83
N GLN A 35 -6.87 28.08 -8.95
CA GLN A 35 -7.55 29.08 -9.80
C GLN A 35 -7.64 30.48 -9.16
N GLY A 36 -7.17 30.65 -7.92
CA GLY A 36 -7.26 31.92 -7.19
C GLY A 36 -8.68 32.27 -6.73
N LYS A 37 -9.59 31.29 -6.69
CA LYS A 37 -10.97 31.45 -6.22
C LYS A 37 -11.33 30.33 -5.24
N PRO A 38 -10.74 30.30 -4.04
CA PRO A 38 -10.98 29.23 -3.08
C PRO A 38 -12.46 29.08 -2.76
N ASP A 39 -13.02 27.90 -3.01
CA ASP A 39 -14.39 27.57 -2.67
C ASP A 39 -14.50 27.09 -1.21
N MET A 40 -14.54 28.05 -0.29
CA MET A 40 -14.68 27.77 1.14
C MET A 40 -16.06 27.21 1.51
N GLN A 41 -17.07 27.36 0.64
CA GLN A 41 -18.39 26.82 0.89
C GLN A 41 -18.40 25.32 0.60
N ALA A 42 -17.79 24.89 -0.50
CA ALA A 42 -17.57 23.48 -0.80
C ALA A 42 -16.83 22.75 0.33
N LEU A 43 -15.86 23.41 0.99
CA LEU A 43 -15.16 22.86 2.17
C LEU A 43 -16.10 22.62 3.36
N ARG A 44 -17.00 23.57 3.63
CA ARG A 44 -17.92 23.51 4.78
C ARG A 44 -19.06 22.53 4.54
N ASP A 45 -19.45 22.35 3.29
CA ASP A 45 -20.55 21.47 2.88
C ASP A 45 -20.13 19.99 2.80
N ILE A 46 -18.87 19.66 3.09
CA ILE A 46 -18.40 18.28 3.16
C ILE A 46 -19.21 17.56 4.25
N PRO A 47 -19.91 16.47 3.89
CA PRO A 47 -20.66 15.71 4.88
C PRO A 47 -19.70 15.09 5.89
N GLN A 48 -20.07 15.15 7.16
CA GLN A 48 -19.34 14.43 8.20
C GLN A 48 -19.38 12.93 7.91
N ALA A 49 -18.20 12.32 7.76
CA ALA A 49 -18.09 10.89 7.62
C ALA A 49 -18.58 10.18 8.89
N LYS A 50 -19.28 9.07 8.72
CA LYS A 50 -19.85 8.26 9.81
C LYS A 50 -19.57 6.80 9.54
N LEU A 51 -19.33 6.06 10.62
CA LEU A 51 -19.22 4.61 10.59
C LEU A 51 -20.62 4.01 10.48
N SER A 52 -20.76 2.99 9.66
CA SER A 52 -21.89 2.07 9.70
C SER A 52 -21.88 1.24 10.98
N ALA A 53 -22.99 0.57 11.26
CA ALA A 53 -23.10 -0.29 12.44
C ALA A 53 -22.06 -1.44 12.43
N ASP A 54 -21.81 -2.04 11.26
CA ASP A 54 -20.81 -3.12 11.11
C ASP A 54 -19.39 -2.62 11.37
N GLU A 55 -19.05 -1.43 10.86
CA GLU A 55 -17.73 -0.81 11.05
C GLU A 55 -17.50 -0.40 12.51
N GLN A 56 -18.53 0.16 13.17
CA GLN A 56 -18.47 0.48 14.58
C GLN A 56 -18.33 -0.78 15.43
N ALA A 57 -19.09 -1.84 15.14
CA ALA A 57 -18.96 -3.11 15.83
C ALA A 57 -17.57 -3.74 15.67
N PHE A 58 -16.92 -3.56 14.51
CA PHE A 58 -15.55 -4.00 14.30
C PHE A 58 -14.54 -3.24 15.16
N LEU A 59 -14.73 -1.91 15.28
CA LEU A 59 -13.92 -1.06 16.14
C LEU A 59 -14.10 -1.37 17.64
N ASP A 60 -15.32 -1.69 18.06
CA ASP A 60 -15.65 -1.94 19.46
C ASP A 60 -15.34 -3.38 19.90
N GLY A 61 -15.20 -4.31 18.95
CA GLY A 61 -14.89 -5.72 19.20
C GLY A 61 -13.47 -6.09 18.73
N PRO A 62 -13.31 -6.63 17.51
CA PRO A 62 -12.02 -7.09 16.97
C PRO A 62 -10.84 -6.13 17.16
N VAL A 63 -11.05 -4.82 16.96
CA VAL A 63 -9.97 -3.83 17.17
C VAL A 63 -9.60 -3.73 18.65
N GLN A 64 -10.56 -3.68 19.58
CA GLN A 64 -10.25 -3.64 21.01
C GLN A 64 -9.54 -4.92 21.48
N GLU A 65 -9.94 -6.08 20.98
CA GLU A 65 -9.27 -7.35 21.27
C GLU A 65 -7.81 -7.32 20.77
N LEU A 66 -7.58 -6.87 19.52
CA LEU A 66 -6.23 -6.67 18.99
C LEU A 66 -5.40 -5.72 19.87
N LEU A 67 -5.96 -4.59 20.30
CA LEU A 67 -5.27 -3.64 21.16
C LEU A 67 -4.87 -4.26 22.51
N GLY A 68 -5.71 -5.17 23.04
CA GLY A 68 -5.43 -5.92 24.27
C GLY A 68 -4.33 -6.97 24.11
N MET A 69 -4.11 -7.49 22.89
CA MET A 69 -3.01 -8.42 22.58
C MET A 69 -1.66 -7.72 22.39
N ILE A 70 -1.64 -6.39 22.23
CA ILE A 70 -0.43 -5.65 21.91
C ILE A 70 0.19 -5.07 23.18
N ASP A 71 1.42 -5.50 23.47
CA ASP A 71 2.38 -4.74 24.25
C ASP A 71 3.49 -4.25 23.29
N ASP A 72 3.51 -2.94 23.01
CA ASP A 72 4.45 -2.36 22.04
C ASP A 72 5.89 -2.32 22.58
N PHE A 73 6.05 -2.28 23.92
CA PHE A 73 7.37 -2.34 24.54
C PHE A 73 7.94 -3.76 24.44
N GLU A 74 7.16 -4.79 24.73
CA GLU A 74 7.56 -6.18 24.52
C GLU A 74 7.82 -6.44 23.04
N LEU A 75 6.92 -5.99 22.15
CA LEU A 75 7.09 -6.10 20.71
C LEU A 75 8.42 -5.50 20.24
N GLY A 76 8.84 -4.34 20.76
CA GLY A 76 10.13 -3.73 20.41
C GLY A 76 11.35 -4.60 20.76
N ASN A 77 11.25 -5.39 21.84
CA ASN A 77 12.29 -6.30 22.30
C ASN A 77 12.27 -7.66 21.58
N GLU A 78 11.15 -8.00 20.95
CA GLU A 78 11.01 -9.23 20.18
C GLU A 78 11.74 -9.17 18.83
N LYS A 79 12.08 -10.35 18.31
CA LYS A 79 12.63 -10.44 16.96
C LYS A 79 11.55 -10.18 15.92
N HIS A 80 10.34 -10.70 16.12
CA HIS A 80 9.24 -10.68 15.15
C HIS A 80 7.91 -10.33 15.83
N ILE A 81 6.92 -9.91 15.03
CA ILE A 81 5.54 -9.84 15.53
C ILE A 81 5.14 -11.25 15.98
N PRO A 82 4.61 -11.42 17.21
CA PRO A 82 4.10 -12.70 17.69
C PRO A 82 3.14 -13.35 16.68
N GLN A 83 3.31 -14.65 16.44
CA GLN A 83 2.51 -15.37 15.44
C GLN A 83 1.01 -15.31 15.75
N GLU A 84 0.64 -15.35 17.03
CA GLU A 84 -0.75 -15.22 17.47
C GLU A 84 -1.41 -13.90 17.03
N ILE A 85 -0.65 -12.80 16.96
CA ILE A 85 -1.15 -11.53 16.44
C ILE A 85 -1.35 -11.64 14.92
N ILE A 86 -0.40 -12.21 14.19
CA ILE A 86 -0.55 -12.40 12.73
C ILE A 86 -1.76 -13.30 12.40
N ASP A 87 -1.93 -14.39 13.14
CA ASP A 87 -3.06 -15.31 12.99
C ASP A 87 -4.38 -14.61 13.33
N PHE A 88 -4.39 -13.78 14.39
CA PHE A 88 -5.55 -12.97 14.76
C PHE A 88 -5.93 -11.98 13.66
N LEU A 89 -4.95 -11.28 13.07
CA LEU A 89 -5.17 -10.33 11.99
C LEU A 89 -5.80 -11.03 10.77
N GLY A 90 -5.28 -12.19 10.37
CA GLY A 90 -5.83 -12.98 9.27
C GLY A 90 -7.26 -13.47 9.55
N LYS A 91 -7.45 -14.16 10.68
CA LYS A 91 -8.74 -14.75 11.07
C LYS A 91 -9.86 -13.72 11.21
N ASN A 92 -9.52 -12.52 11.68
CA ASN A 92 -10.47 -11.43 11.89
C ASN A 92 -10.48 -10.41 10.73
N ARG A 93 -9.98 -10.78 9.54
CA ARG A 93 -10.11 -10.00 8.30
C ARG A 93 -9.45 -8.62 8.32
N PHE A 94 -8.46 -8.42 9.19
CA PHE A 94 -7.70 -7.16 9.22
C PHE A 94 -6.91 -6.94 7.93
N PHE A 95 -6.57 -7.97 7.16
CA PHE A 95 -5.90 -7.83 5.85
C PHE A 95 -6.86 -7.59 4.67
N SER A 96 -8.17 -7.53 4.92
CA SER A 96 -9.19 -7.53 3.87
C SER A 96 -10.40 -6.66 4.19
N MET A 97 -10.16 -5.54 4.87
CA MET A 97 -11.19 -4.56 5.21
C MET A 97 -11.85 -3.98 3.95
N ILE A 98 -11.07 -3.73 2.90
CA ILE A 98 -11.57 -3.13 1.66
C ILE A 98 -12.16 -4.14 0.66
N ILE A 99 -11.93 -5.45 0.87
CA ILE A 99 -12.38 -6.48 -0.07
C ILE A 99 -13.91 -6.63 0.05
N PRO A 100 -14.67 -6.65 -1.06
CA PRO A 100 -16.12 -6.82 -1.06
C PRO A 100 -16.60 -8.04 -0.29
N LYS A 101 -17.74 -7.91 0.38
CA LYS A 101 -18.39 -9.01 1.13
C LYS A 101 -18.64 -10.24 0.27
N LYS A 102 -18.91 -10.08 -1.03
CA LYS A 102 -19.08 -11.19 -1.99
C LYS A 102 -17.84 -12.10 -2.12
N PHE A 103 -16.66 -11.59 -1.80
CA PHE A 103 -15.41 -12.36 -1.74
C PHE A 103 -14.98 -12.67 -0.29
N GLY A 104 -15.86 -12.49 0.68
CA GLY A 104 -15.60 -12.80 2.09
C GLY A 104 -14.88 -11.72 2.90
N GLY A 105 -14.60 -10.56 2.30
CA GLY A 105 -14.03 -9.40 2.99
C GLY A 105 -15.09 -8.59 3.75
N LEU A 106 -14.72 -7.38 4.19
CA LEU A 106 -15.59 -6.54 5.03
C LEU A 106 -16.30 -5.42 4.27
N GLU A 107 -15.79 -5.01 3.09
CA GLU A 107 -16.31 -3.88 2.29
C GLU A 107 -16.43 -2.57 3.09
N PHE A 108 -15.45 -2.31 3.94
CA PHE A 108 -15.40 -1.11 4.77
C PHE A 108 -15.06 0.13 3.97
N SER A 109 -15.65 1.24 4.39
CA SER A 109 -15.44 2.55 3.81
C SER A 109 -13.99 3.05 4.03
N PRO A 110 -13.54 4.01 3.20
CA PRO A 110 -12.30 4.76 3.46
C PRO A 110 -12.23 5.34 4.88
N TYR A 111 -13.35 5.80 5.42
CA TYR A 111 -13.40 6.38 6.76
C TYR A 111 -13.18 5.34 7.86
N ALA A 112 -13.77 4.15 7.73
CA ALA A 112 -13.52 3.05 8.66
C ALA A 112 -12.08 2.56 8.58
N ASN A 113 -11.51 2.39 7.38
CA ASN A 113 -10.11 2.01 7.20
C ASN A 113 -9.17 3.03 7.90
N SER A 114 -9.37 4.33 7.65
CA SER A 114 -8.62 5.41 8.33
C SER A 114 -8.75 5.32 9.85
N THR A 115 -9.98 5.20 10.36
CA THR A 115 -10.25 5.17 11.80
C THR A 115 -9.62 3.94 12.48
N ILE A 116 -9.73 2.76 11.87
CA ILE A 116 -9.15 1.52 12.38
C ILE A 116 -7.62 1.59 12.37
N VAL A 117 -7.01 2.04 11.27
CA VAL A 117 -5.55 2.18 11.17
C VAL A 117 -5.03 3.20 12.19
N ALA A 118 -5.69 4.35 12.34
CA ALA A 118 -5.33 5.36 13.34
C ALA A 118 -5.42 4.80 14.76
N THR A 119 -6.49 4.05 15.06
CA THR A 119 -6.71 3.44 16.38
C THR A 119 -5.60 2.43 16.71
N ILE A 120 -5.21 1.59 15.76
CA ILE A 120 -4.09 0.64 15.94
C ILE A 120 -2.77 1.41 16.06
N ALA A 121 -2.54 2.43 15.22
CA ALA A 121 -1.30 3.21 15.20
C ALA A 121 -1.04 3.96 16.50
N ALA A 122 -2.10 4.41 17.20
CA ALA A 122 -1.98 5.02 18.52
C ALA A 122 -1.41 4.07 19.59
N LYS A 123 -1.48 2.75 19.35
CA LYS A 123 -0.93 1.70 20.22
C LYS A 123 0.38 1.12 19.68
N SER A 124 0.45 0.80 18.39
CA SER A 124 1.64 0.26 17.74
C SER A 124 1.70 0.60 16.25
N GLY A 125 2.72 1.36 15.87
CA GLY A 125 2.99 1.67 14.46
C GLY A 125 3.33 0.42 13.63
N ALA A 126 4.00 -0.57 14.22
CA ALA A 126 4.39 -1.80 13.52
C ALA A 126 3.18 -2.65 13.12
N ILE A 127 2.21 -2.81 14.02
CA ILE A 127 0.97 -3.54 13.71
C ILE A 127 0.10 -2.73 12.74
N ALA A 128 0.03 -1.41 12.91
CA ALA A 128 -0.70 -0.55 11.99
C ALA A 128 -0.17 -0.67 10.55
N VAL A 129 1.15 -0.62 10.31
CA VAL A 129 1.75 -0.84 8.98
C VAL A 129 1.38 -2.22 8.42
N THR A 130 1.40 -3.25 9.26
CA THR A 130 1.10 -4.63 8.88
C THR A 130 -0.35 -4.78 8.39
N VAL A 131 -1.30 -4.11 9.04
CA VAL A 131 -2.73 -4.06 8.64
C VAL A 131 -2.95 -3.14 7.44
N MET A 132 -2.26 -2.01 7.39
CA MET A 132 -2.48 -0.92 6.46
C MET A 132 -2.13 -1.29 5.01
N VAL A 133 -1.02 -2.00 4.78
CA VAL A 133 -0.53 -2.27 3.43
C VAL A 133 -1.49 -3.15 2.61
N PRO A 134 -2.00 -4.29 3.12
CA PRO A 134 -2.99 -5.09 2.40
C PRO A 134 -4.29 -4.35 2.05
N ASN A 135 -4.66 -3.32 2.82
CA ASN A 135 -5.86 -2.51 2.66
C ASN A 135 -5.65 -1.18 1.94
N SER A 136 -4.49 -1.02 1.31
CA SER A 136 -4.18 0.08 0.40
C SER A 136 -3.50 -0.55 -0.82
N LEU A 137 -2.24 -0.19 -1.08
CA LEU A 137 -1.47 -0.77 -2.18
C LEU A 137 -1.14 -2.24 -1.92
N GLY A 138 -2.00 -3.12 -2.42
CA GLY A 138 -1.80 -4.55 -2.39
C GLY A 138 -2.46 -5.29 -3.55
N PRO A 139 -2.11 -6.58 -3.74
CA PRO A 139 -2.79 -7.50 -4.61
C PRO A 139 -4.32 -7.45 -4.53
N GLY A 140 -4.89 -7.27 -3.34
CA GLY A 140 -6.35 -7.16 -3.15
C GLY A 140 -6.95 -6.00 -3.96
N GLU A 141 -6.45 -4.79 -3.78
CA GLU A 141 -6.92 -3.59 -4.49
C GLU A 141 -6.76 -3.73 -6.00
N LEU A 142 -5.58 -4.17 -6.46
CA LEU A 142 -5.32 -4.35 -7.89
C LEU A 142 -6.24 -5.41 -8.53
N LEU A 143 -6.49 -6.51 -7.84
CA LEU A 143 -7.37 -7.58 -8.33
C LEU A 143 -8.83 -7.11 -8.43
N MET A 144 -9.31 -6.33 -7.45
CA MET A 144 -10.68 -5.81 -7.47
C MET A 144 -10.95 -4.93 -8.69
N HIS A 145 -9.99 -4.09 -9.06
CA HIS A 145 -10.16 -3.15 -10.16
C HIS A 145 -9.76 -3.70 -11.53
N TYR A 146 -8.74 -4.55 -11.58
CA TYR A 146 -8.08 -4.92 -12.84
C TYR A 146 -7.95 -6.43 -13.06
N GLY A 147 -8.23 -7.27 -12.06
CA GLY A 147 -8.15 -8.72 -12.16
C GLY A 147 -9.17 -9.31 -13.13
N THR A 148 -8.83 -10.46 -13.73
CA THR A 148 -9.84 -11.26 -14.45
C THR A 148 -10.81 -11.89 -13.45
N THR A 149 -11.98 -12.33 -13.92
CA THR A 149 -12.95 -13.07 -13.07
C THR A 149 -12.28 -14.26 -12.39
N ALA A 150 -11.51 -15.06 -13.13
CA ALA A 150 -10.80 -16.21 -12.57
C ALA A 150 -9.77 -15.81 -11.49
N GLN A 151 -9.02 -14.72 -11.70
CA GLN A 151 -8.09 -14.21 -10.69
C GLN A 151 -8.82 -13.72 -9.44
N GLN A 152 -9.94 -12.99 -9.61
CA GLN A 152 -10.75 -12.49 -8.49
C GLN A 152 -11.33 -13.64 -7.67
N GLU A 153 -11.96 -14.62 -8.33
CA GLU A 153 -12.57 -15.78 -7.69
C GLU A 153 -11.55 -16.67 -6.97
N TYR A 154 -10.33 -16.78 -7.50
CA TYR A 154 -9.27 -17.54 -6.86
C TYR A 154 -8.64 -16.79 -5.69
N TRP A 155 -8.16 -15.57 -5.90
CA TRP A 155 -7.30 -14.88 -4.94
C TRP A 155 -8.08 -14.10 -3.87
N LEU A 156 -9.15 -13.38 -4.22
CA LEU A 156 -9.81 -12.49 -3.26
C LEU A 156 -10.38 -13.25 -2.05
N PRO A 157 -11.04 -14.41 -2.19
CA PRO A 157 -11.47 -15.20 -1.03
C PRO A 157 -10.32 -15.67 -0.13
N ARG A 158 -9.15 -15.95 -0.70
CA ARG A 158 -7.97 -16.43 0.03
C ARG A 158 -7.24 -15.31 0.76
N LEU A 159 -7.26 -14.10 0.19
CA LEU A 159 -6.82 -12.88 0.87
C LEU A 159 -7.78 -12.50 2.00
N SER A 160 -9.10 -12.68 1.78
CA SER A 160 -10.14 -12.32 2.75
C SER A 160 -10.06 -13.08 4.06
N ASP A 161 -9.78 -14.38 4.03
CA ASP A 161 -9.71 -15.22 5.23
C ASP A 161 -8.28 -15.44 5.75
N GLY A 162 -7.30 -14.71 5.20
CA GLY A 162 -5.91 -14.75 5.64
C GLY A 162 -5.16 -16.03 5.25
N ARG A 163 -5.75 -16.93 4.43
CA ARG A 163 -5.02 -18.08 3.86
C ARG A 163 -3.83 -17.62 3.04
N ASP A 164 -3.96 -16.48 2.37
CA ASP A 164 -2.85 -15.83 1.69
C ASP A 164 -2.53 -14.46 2.27
N ILE A 165 -1.26 -14.25 2.60
CA ILE A 165 -0.72 -12.97 3.06
C ILE A 165 -0.05 -12.28 1.87
N PRO A 166 -0.55 -11.12 1.42
CA PRO A 166 0.01 -10.45 0.27
C PRO A 166 1.20 -9.56 0.61
N CYS A 167 2.12 -9.44 -0.33
CA CYS A 167 3.05 -8.32 -0.41
C CYS A 167 3.04 -7.72 -1.83
N PHE A 168 3.54 -6.49 -1.97
CA PHE A 168 3.64 -5.84 -3.28
C PHE A 168 5.04 -5.27 -3.53
N ALA A 169 5.71 -5.80 -4.56
CA ALA A 169 7.09 -5.52 -4.87
C ALA A 169 7.23 -4.54 -6.05
N LEU A 170 7.28 -3.25 -5.71
CA LEU A 170 7.54 -2.16 -6.65
C LEU A 170 8.98 -1.64 -6.52
N THR A 171 9.36 -1.23 -5.31
CA THR A 171 10.65 -0.60 -5.03
C THR A 171 11.82 -1.55 -5.31
N SER A 172 12.81 -1.05 -6.05
CA SER A 172 14.08 -1.75 -6.33
C SER A 172 15.23 -1.08 -5.58
N PRO A 173 16.42 -1.70 -5.49
CA PRO A 173 17.60 -1.06 -4.90
C PRO A 173 17.95 0.29 -5.52
N GLU A 174 17.70 0.48 -6.82
CA GLU A 174 18.09 1.67 -7.58
C GLU A 174 16.92 2.64 -7.86
N ALA A 175 15.67 2.19 -7.70
CA ALA A 175 14.48 3.00 -7.98
C ALA A 175 13.45 2.93 -6.84
N GLY A 176 13.19 4.10 -6.23
CA GLY A 176 12.15 4.33 -5.21
C GLY A 176 11.17 5.42 -5.64
N SER A 177 11.54 6.69 -5.41
CA SER A 177 10.69 7.84 -5.81
C SER A 177 10.43 7.90 -7.31
N ASP A 178 11.46 7.61 -8.11
CA ASP A 178 11.33 7.41 -9.56
C ASP A 178 10.90 5.96 -9.86
N ALA A 179 9.68 5.60 -9.45
CA ALA A 179 9.17 4.24 -9.60
C ALA A 179 8.95 3.83 -11.07
N GLY A 180 8.92 4.79 -12.01
CA GLY A 180 8.91 4.50 -13.45
C GLY A 180 10.24 3.94 -13.96
N ALA A 181 11.34 4.24 -13.26
CA ALA A 181 12.69 3.84 -13.63
C ALA A 181 13.13 2.46 -13.11
N ILE A 182 12.22 1.63 -12.59
CA ILE A 182 12.58 0.28 -12.12
C ILE A 182 13.39 -0.51 -13.17
N PRO A 183 14.46 -1.22 -12.76
CA PRO A 183 15.32 -1.96 -13.68
C PRO A 183 14.80 -3.38 -13.96
N ASP A 184 13.85 -3.87 -13.17
CA ASP A 184 13.32 -5.23 -13.26
C ASP A 184 12.67 -5.45 -14.63
N ALA A 185 13.04 -6.54 -15.29
CA ALA A 185 12.74 -6.76 -16.69
C ALA A 185 12.14 -8.13 -16.93
N ALA A 186 11.23 -8.18 -17.90
CA ALA A 186 10.55 -9.36 -18.38
C ALA A 186 10.68 -9.45 -19.89
N ILE A 187 11.17 -10.58 -20.40
CA ILE A 187 11.20 -10.87 -21.83
C ILE A 187 10.02 -11.76 -22.18
N VAL A 188 9.23 -11.36 -23.17
CA VAL A 188 8.15 -12.21 -23.71
C VAL A 188 8.75 -13.45 -24.35
N THR A 189 8.25 -14.62 -23.99
CA THR A 189 8.70 -15.90 -24.53
C THR A 189 7.61 -16.95 -24.41
N LYS A 190 7.86 -18.14 -24.96
CA LYS A 190 7.15 -19.36 -24.61
C LYS A 190 7.91 -20.16 -23.54
N GLY A 191 7.18 -20.97 -22.79
CA GLY A 191 7.74 -21.87 -21.78
C GLY A 191 6.73 -22.91 -21.33
N GLU A 192 7.21 -23.97 -20.70
CA GLU A 192 6.34 -25.02 -20.19
C GLU A 192 5.68 -24.58 -18.87
N TYR A 193 4.35 -24.75 -18.79
CA TYR A 193 3.57 -24.55 -17.58
C TYR A 193 2.41 -25.55 -17.56
N ASN A 194 2.25 -26.26 -16.44
CA ASN A 194 1.26 -27.34 -16.30
C ASN A 194 1.33 -28.42 -17.41
N GLY A 195 2.53 -28.70 -17.94
CA GLY A 195 2.75 -29.72 -18.97
C GLY A 195 2.42 -29.28 -20.40
N GLU A 196 2.12 -28.00 -20.61
CA GLU A 196 1.87 -27.41 -21.93
C GLU A 196 2.83 -26.25 -22.21
N GLU A 197 3.21 -26.07 -23.48
CA GLU A 197 3.94 -24.86 -23.89
C GLU A 197 2.97 -23.69 -24.01
N VAL A 198 3.15 -22.67 -23.19
CA VAL A 198 2.29 -21.48 -23.13
C VAL A 198 3.10 -20.21 -23.35
N LEU A 199 2.42 -19.15 -23.77
CA LEU A 199 3.00 -17.81 -23.81
C LEU A 199 3.16 -17.27 -22.38
N GLY A 200 4.28 -16.61 -22.11
CA GLY A 200 4.61 -16.07 -20.80
C GLY A 200 5.78 -15.10 -20.86
N LEU A 201 6.39 -14.89 -19.71
CA LEU A 201 7.44 -13.92 -19.49
C LEU A 201 8.61 -14.61 -18.76
N ARG A 202 9.85 -14.35 -19.16
CA ARG A 202 11.03 -14.65 -18.34
C ARG A 202 11.41 -13.39 -17.60
N VAL A 203 11.22 -13.42 -16.28
CA VAL A 203 11.30 -12.24 -15.43
C VAL A 203 12.48 -12.36 -14.47
N SER A 204 13.25 -11.28 -14.39
CA SER A 204 14.35 -11.12 -13.45
C SER A 204 14.13 -9.83 -12.64
N TRP A 205 14.25 -9.93 -11.32
CA TRP A 205 14.00 -8.82 -10.40
C TRP A 205 14.88 -8.87 -9.15
N ASP A 206 15.15 -7.69 -8.59
CA ASP A 206 15.64 -7.52 -7.22
C ASP A 206 14.88 -6.35 -6.59
N LYS A 207 14.09 -6.67 -5.56
CA LYS A 207 13.19 -5.74 -4.89
C LYS A 207 13.57 -5.59 -3.44
N ARG A 208 13.45 -4.35 -2.95
CA ARG A 208 13.87 -3.96 -1.60
C ARG A 208 12.78 -3.15 -0.91
N TYR A 209 12.73 -3.28 0.41
CA TYR A 209 11.78 -2.61 1.29
C TYR A 209 10.34 -3.07 1.09
N ILE A 210 10.15 -4.35 0.79
CA ILE A 210 8.84 -4.92 0.54
C ILE A 210 8.20 -5.33 1.87
N THR A 211 7.19 -4.58 2.29
CA THR A 211 6.40 -4.87 3.48
C THR A 211 5.70 -6.22 3.31
N LEU A 212 5.66 -7.00 4.39
CA LEU A 212 5.17 -8.39 4.49
C LEU A 212 5.95 -9.44 3.69
N ALA A 213 6.88 -9.09 2.80
CA ALA A 213 7.60 -10.08 1.97
C ALA A 213 8.18 -11.28 2.75
N PRO A 214 8.79 -11.14 3.95
CA PRO A 214 9.32 -12.29 4.68
C PRO A 214 8.27 -13.36 5.06
N ILE A 215 6.99 -12.97 5.22
CA ILE A 215 5.88 -13.86 5.59
C ILE A 215 4.81 -14.00 4.52
N ALA A 216 4.92 -13.26 3.42
CA ALA A 216 3.93 -13.29 2.36
C ALA A 216 3.87 -14.68 1.72
N THR A 217 2.66 -15.12 1.36
CA THR A 217 2.43 -16.35 0.58
C THR A 217 2.09 -16.04 -0.87
N VAL A 218 1.73 -14.79 -1.17
CA VAL A 218 1.49 -14.29 -2.52
C VAL A 218 2.24 -12.99 -2.75
N LEU A 219 2.88 -12.90 -3.91
CA LEU A 219 3.74 -11.79 -4.34
C LEU A 219 3.06 -11.05 -5.48
N GLY A 220 2.68 -9.79 -5.25
CA GLY A 220 2.46 -8.84 -6.33
C GLY A 220 3.80 -8.27 -6.80
N LEU A 221 4.02 -8.19 -8.10
CA LEU A 221 5.31 -7.79 -8.67
C LEU A 221 5.12 -6.82 -9.84
N ALA A 222 5.89 -5.74 -9.87
CA ALA A 222 5.96 -4.81 -10.98
C ALA A 222 7.33 -4.90 -11.70
N PHE A 223 7.30 -5.00 -13.03
CA PHE A 223 8.48 -5.09 -13.90
C PHE A 223 8.20 -4.48 -15.27
N LYS A 224 9.24 -4.15 -16.04
CA LYS A 224 9.14 -3.68 -17.44
C LYS A 224 9.10 -4.86 -18.40
N VAL A 225 8.24 -4.80 -19.41
CA VAL A 225 8.10 -5.87 -20.41
C VAL A 225 8.74 -5.45 -21.74
N PHE A 226 9.56 -6.36 -22.29
CA PHE A 226 10.18 -6.27 -23.60
C PHE A 226 9.84 -7.49 -24.45
N ASP A 227 9.61 -7.28 -25.74
CA ASP A 227 9.21 -8.30 -26.71
C ASP A 227 10.14 -8.26 -27.93
N PRO A 228 11.38 -8.77 -27.80
CA PRO A 228 12.35 -8.76 -28.89
C PRO A 228 11.90 -9.59 -30.10
N ASP A 229 11.09 -10.62 -29.86
CA ASP A 229 10.64 -11.58 -30.87
C ASP A 229 9.23 -11.26 -31.42
N GLN A 230 8.65 -10.12 -31.01
CA GLN A 230 7.34 -9.61 -31.48
C GLN A 230 6.20 -10.62 -31.32
N LEU A 231 6.17 -11.36 -30.22
CA LEU A 231 5.15 -12.35 -29.91
C LEU A 231 3.81 -11.75 -29.47
N LEU A 232 3.79 -10.49 -29.01
CA LEU A 232 2.61 -9.71 -28.63
C LEU A 232 2.22 -8.64 -29.65
N GLY A 233 3.13 -8.28 -30.55
CA GLY A 233 2.92 -7.30 -31.61
C GLY A 233 4.20 -6.54 -31.97
N ASP A 234 4.04 -5.39 -32.64
CA ASP A 234 5.16 -4.71 -33.31
C ASP A 234 6.06 -3.87 -32.37
N LYS A 235 5.78 -3.85 -31.07
CA LYS A 235 6.48 -3.01 -30.09
C LYS A 235 7.58 -3.78 -29.38
N PHE A 236 8.78 -3.23 -29.35
CA PHE A 236 9.88 -3.80 -28.56
C PHE A 236 9.66 -3.62 -27.05
N GLU A 237 9.22 -2.44 -26.60
CA GLU A 237 8.98 -2.14 -25.18
C GLU A 237 7.50 -1.87 -24.96
N HIS A 238 6.92 -2.56 -23.98
CA HIS A 238 5.50 -2.43 -23.63
C HIS A 238 5.27 -1.58 -22.37
N GLY A 239 6.29 -1.37 -21.54
CA GLY A 239 6.20 -0.61 -20.30
C GLY A 239 5.98 -1.48 -19.06
N ILE A 240 5.62 -0.84 -17.94
CA ILE A 240 5.47 -1.51 -16.63
C ILE A 240 4.23 -2.40 -16.65
N THR A 241 4.37 -3.60 -16.12
CA THR A 241 3.32 -4.62 -15.98
C THR A 241 3.27 -5.09 -14.54
N CYS A 242 2.07 -5.37 -14.03
CA CYS A 242 1.88 -5.99 -12.72
C CYS A 242 1.48 -7.46 -12.88
N ALA A 243 2.13 -8.34 -12.13
CA ALA A 243 1.78 -9.75 -12.03
C ALA A 243 1.52 -10.14 -10.57
N LEU A 244 0.81 -11.25 -10.38
CA LEU A 244 0.55 -11.85 -9.09
C LEU A 244 0.90 -13.34 -9.14
N LEU A 245 1.75 -13.79 -8.23
CA LEU A 245 2.25 -15.16 -8.24
C LEU A 245 2.42 -15.70 -6.80
N PRO A 246 2.23 -17.02 -6.59
CA PRO A 246 2.44 -17.62 -5.28
C PRO A 246 3.93 -17.60 -4.92
N LYS A 247 4.24 -17.49 -3.62
CA LYS A 247 5.61 -17.62 -3.08
C LYS A 247 6.28 -18.91 -3.53
N SER A 248 5.51 -20.00 -3.63
CA SER A 248 6.01 -21.32 -4.01
C SER A 248 6.34 -21.46 -5.49
N HIS A 249 6.09 -20.43 -6.30
CA HIS A 249 6.40 -20.48 -7.73
C HIS A 249 7.91 -20.67 -7.95
N PRO A 250 8.35 -21.62 -8.80
CA PRO A 250 9.76 -21.93 -8.97
C PRO A 250 10.62 -20.69 -9.31
N GLY A 251 11.69 -20.48 -8.54
CA GLY A 251 12.61 -19.36 -8.72
C GLY A 251 12.22 -18.07 -8.00
N VAL A 252 11.07 -18.01 -7.32
CA VAL A 252 10.74 -16.90 -6.42
C VAL A 252 11.49 -17.06 -5.10
N GLU A 253 12.24 -16.02 -4.73
CA GLU A 253 12.94 -15.93 -3.45
C GLU A 253 12.35 -14.78 -2.63
N LEU A 254 11.74 -15.08 -1.48
CA LEU A 254 11.41 -14.07 -0.47
C LEU A 254 12.58 -14.01 0.51
N GLY A 255 13.41 -12.98 0.34
CA GLY A 255 14.72 -12.87 0.95
C GLY A 255 14.70 -12.35 2.38
N ASN A 256 15.88 -11.89 2.83
CA ASN A 256 16.12 -11.45 4.20
C ASN A 256 15.16 -10.35 4.65
N ARG A 257 14.77 -10.43 5.93
CA ARG A 257 14.08 -9.33 6.63
C ARG A 257 15.05 -8.19 6.92
N HIS A 258 14.61 -6.97 6.68
CA HIS A 258 15.26 -5.74 7.13
C HIS A 258 14.92 -5.43 8.59
N ASP A 259 15.76 -4.62 9.24
CA ASP A 259 15.48 -4.01 10.55
C ASP A 259 15.45 -2.48 10.40
N PRO A 260 14.32 -1.90 9.97
CA PRO A 260 14.19 -0.45 9.79
C PRO A 260 14.08 0.23 11.16
N MET A 261 15.20 0.71 11.68
CA MET A 261 15.29 1.48 12.93
C MET A 261 14.73 0.76 14.16
N GLY A 262 14.75 -0.58 14.19
CA GLY A 262 14.22 -1.35 15.31
C GLY A 262 12.70 -1.54 15.30
N VAL A 263 11.97 -0.97 14.33
CA VAL A 263 10.50 -1.09 14.27
C VAL A 263 10.12 -2.49 13.79
N ARG A 264 9.39 -3.24 14.63
CA ARG A 264 9.13 -4.68 14.40
C ARG A 264 7.94 -4.95 13.48
N PHE A 265 7.98 -4.45 12.25
CA PHE A 265 7.11 -4.95 11.19
C PHE A 265 7.87 -5.88 10.24
N TYR A 266 7.15 -6.63 9.42
CA TYR A 266 7.77 -7.44 8.36
C TYR A 266 8.08 -6.57 7.16
N ASN A 267 9.36 -6.47 6.83
CA ASN A 267 9.86 -5.77 5.66
C ASN A 267 11.08 -6.52 5.14
N GLY A 268 11.22 -6.70 3.84
CA GLY A 268 12.32 -7.52 3.32
C GLY A 268 12.60 -7.30 1.84
N THR A 269 13.24 -8.31 1.26
CA THR A 269 13.60 -8.37 -0.16
C THR A 269 12.82 -9.46 -0.87
N THR A 270 12.73 -9.35 -2.19
CA THR A 270 12.34 -10.47 -3.05
C THR A 270 13.18 -10.46 -4.32
N ARG A 271 13.58 -11.64 -4.79
CA ARG A 271 14.41 -11.83 -5.98
C ARG A 271 13.89 -12.97 -6.84
N GLY A 272 14.29 -12.92 -8.10
CA GLY A 272 14.11 -13.99 -9.05
C GLY A 272 15.02 -13.76 -10.24
N GLN A 273 15.56 -14.84 -10.79
CA GLN A 273 16.41 -14.81 -11.98
C GLN A 273 15.81 -15.75 -13.01
N ASP A 274 15.45 -15.20 -14.18
CA ASP A 274 14.90 -15.92 -15.34
C ASP A 274 13.68 -16.80 -15.01
N VAL A 275 12.84 -16.32 -14.09
CA VAL A 275 11.64 -17.03 -13.64
C VAL A 275 10.59 -16.96 -14.74
N PHE A 276 10.07 -18.12 -15.15
CA PHE A 276 8.98 -18.17 -16.12
C PHE A 276 7.64 -17.84 -15.45
N ILE A 277 6.95 -16.83 -15.93
CA ILE A 277 5.64 -16.39 -15.44
C ILE A 277 4.64 -16.53 -16.60
N PRO A 278 3.63 -17.41 -16.51
CA PRO A 278 2.61 -17.54 -17.56
C PRO A 278 1.77 -16.26 -17.65
N MET A 279 1.21 -15.96 -18.83
CA MET A 279 0.40 -14.74 -19.03
C MET A 279 -0.80 -14.62 -18.08
N ASP A 280 -1.31 -15.74 -17.56
CA ASP A 280 -2.41 -15.78 -16.60
C ASP A 280 -2.06 -15.18 -15.23
N PHE A 281 -0.78 -15.02 -14.92
CA PHE A 281 -0.32 -14.34 -13.69
C PHE A 281 -0.30 -12.82 -13.84
N VAL A 282 -0.32 -12.29 -15.07
CA VAL A 282 -0.43 -10.85 -15.31
C VAL A 282 -1.81 -10.39 -14.85
N ILE A 283 -1.88 -9.32 -14.05
CA ILE A 283 -3.15 -8.85 -13.48
C ILE A 283 -4.07 -8.38 -14.61
N GLY A 284 -5.21 -9.06 -14.78
CA GLY A 284 -6.15 -8.85 -15.89
C GLY A 284 -5.75 -9.49 -17.22
N GLY A 285 -4.72 -10.33 -17.21
CA GLY A 285 -4.24 -11.14 -18.34
C GLY A 285 -3.40 -10.36 -19.35
N GLN A 286 -3.06 -11.02 -20.46
CA GLN A 286 -2.19 -10.49 -21.54
C GLN A 286 -2.59 -9.09 -22.03
N LYS A 287 -3.89 -8.76 -22.06
CA LYS A 287 -4.40 -7.44 -22.50
C LYS A 287 -3.91 -6.26 -21.63
N ASN A 288 -3.40 -6.54 -20.43
CA ASN A 288 -2.91 -5.56 -19.48
C ASN A 288 -1.38 -5.46 -19.40
N ILE A 289 -0.66 -6.18 -20.26
CA ILE A 289 0.77 -5.92 -20.49
C ILE A 289 0.97 -4.43 -20.79
N GLY A 290 1.91 -3.80 -20.08
CA GLY A 290 2.25 -2.38 -20.21
C GLY A 290 1.34 -1.41 -19.47
N ARG A 291 0.24 -1.88 -18.86
CA ARG A 291 -0.73 -1.03 -18.14
C ARG A 291 -0.49 -0.96 -16.64
N GLY A 292 0.57 -1.58 -16.14
CA GLY A 292 0.89 -1.66 -14.73
C GLY A 292 1.13 -0.30 -14.09
N TRP A 293 1.77 0.65 -14.79
CA TRP A 293 2.02 1.99 -14.24
C TRP A 293 0.72 2.74 -13.93
N GLN A 294 -0.21 2.79 -14.89
CA GLN A 294 -1.57 3.30 -14.69
C GLN A 294 -2.23 2.70 -13.43
N MET A 295 -2.22 1.37 -13.31
CA MET A 295 -2.83 0.67 -12.17
C MET A 295 -2.20 1.10 -10.84
N LEU A 296 -0.86 1.18 -10.79
CA LEU A 296 -0.11 1.54 -9.60
C LEU A 296 -0.45 2.96 -9.15
N VAL A 297 -0.46 3.92 -10.07
CA VAL A 297 -0.74 5.32 -9.70
C VAL A 297 -2.18 5.48 -9.21
N SER A 298 -3.15 4.77 -9.81
CA SER A 298 -4.53 4.77 -9.33
C SER A 298 -4.68 4.20 -7.92
N CYS A 299 -4.10 3.03 -7.63
CA CYS A 299 -4.25 2.38 -6.31
C CYS A 299 -3.40 3.04 -5.21
N LEU A 300 -2.28 3.67 -5.56
CA LEU A 300 -1.46 4.42 -4.58
C LEU A 300 -2.23 5.57 -3.90
N GLY A 301 -3.31 6.06 -4.52
CA GLY A 301 -4.16 7.10 -3.96
C GLY A 301 -4.77 6.72 -2.60
N ALA A 302 -5.24 5.48 -2.43
CA ALA A 302 -5.83 5.03 -1.17
C ALA A 302 -4.80 5.05 -0.02
N GLY A 303 -3.60 4.49 -0.26
CA GLY A 303 -2.52 4.49 0.73
C GLY A 303 -2.10 5.91 1.15
N ARG A 304 -2.02 6.83 0.19
CA ARG A 304 -1.61 8.23 0.41
C ARG A 304 -2.70 9.10 1.05
N GLY A 305 -3.96 8.90 0.67
CA GLY A 305 -5.06 9.76 1.09
C GLY A 305 -5.77 9.30 2.37
N ILE A 306 -5.64 8.02 2.73
CA ILE A 306 -6.40 7.42 3.83
C ILE A 306 -5.44 6.91 4.91
N SER A 307 -4.59 5.96 4.54
CA SER A 307 -3.84 5.12 5.46
C SER A 307 -2.62 5.81 6.09
N LEU A 308 -1.75 6.43 5.28
CA LEU A 308 -0.58 7.15 5.80
C LEU A 308 -0.95 8.38 6.64
N PRO A 309 -1.92 9.23 6.23
CA PRO A 309 -2.37 10.34 7.06
C PRO A 309 -2.99 9.87 8.39
N ALA A 310 -3.76 8.77 8.38
CA ALA A 310 -4.30 8.18 9.61
C ALA A 310 -3.20 7.85 10.63
N MET A 311 -2.11 7.22 10.17
CA MET A 311 -0.95 6.91 11.02
C MET A 311 -0.23 8.17 11.51
N GLY A 312 -0.06 9.16 10.64
CA GLY A 312 0.56 10.45 11.01
C GLY A 312 -0.24 11.19 12.07
N VAL A 313 -1.56 11.29 11.91
CA VAL A 313 -2.47 11.91 12.88
C VAL A 313 -2.45 11.15 14.21
N ALA A 314 -2.53 9.83 14.18
CA ALA A 314 -2.49 9.01 15.40
C ALA A 314 -1.16 9.20 16.15
N SER A 315 -0.04 9.27 15.43
CA SER A 315 1.29 9.50 16.02
C SER A 315 1.36 10.87 16.69
N ALA A 316 0.87 11.92 16.02
CA ALA A 316 0.80 13.27 16.56
C ALA A 316 -0.10 13.34 17.80
N GLN A 317 -1.31 12.77 17.75
CA GLN A 317 -2.23 12.74 18.87
C GLN A 317 -1.67 11.99 20.09
N THR A 318 -0.98 10.87 19.86
CA THR A 318 -0.35 10.08 20.93
C THR A 318 0.81 10.84 21.56
N ALA A 319 1.67 11.47 20.74
CA ALA A 319 2.76 12.31 21.22
C ALA A 319 2.24 13.51 22.00
N PHE A 320 1.18 14.17 21.51
CA PHE A 320 0.52 15.28 22.19
C PHE A 320 -0.01 14.85 23.55
N LYS A 321 -0.81 13.77 23.59
CA LYS A 321 -1.41 13.27 24.84
C LYS A 321 -0.35 12.95 25.88
N GLY A 322 0.69 12.20 25.51
CA GLY A 322 1.79 11.86 26.42
C GLY A 322 2.55 13.09 26.90
N THR A 323 2.81 14.05 26.01
CA THR A 323 3.48 15.32 26.36
C THR A 323 2.65 16.13 27.36
N VAL A 324 1.34 16.27 27.09
CA VAL A 324 0.42 17.01 27.96
C VAL A 324 0.34 16.34 29.34
N GLU A 325 0.05 15.04 29.39
CA GLU A 325 -0.05 14.29 30.65
C GLU A 325 1.24 14.40 31.47
N TYR A 326 2.40 14.23 30.83
CA TYR A 326 3.70 14.37 31.50
C TYR A 326 3.93 15.80 32.02
N SER A 327 3.49 16.81 31.27
CA SER A 327 3.65 18.21 31.66
C SER A 327 2.91 18.58 32.96
N PHE A 328 1.84 17.85 33.29
CA PHE A 328 1.06 18.06 34.52
C PHE A 328 1.65 17.32 35.72
N VAL A 329 2.25 16.14 35.53
CA VAL A 329 2.78 15.32 36.63
C VAL A 329 4.24 15.61 36.96
N ARG A 330 5.02 16.09 35.99
CA ARG A 330 6.43 16.43 36.21
C ARG A 330 6.54 17.82 36.83
N GLU A 331 7.18 17.90 37.98
CA GLU A 331 7.47 19.17 38.65
C GLU A 331 8.93 19.60 38.49
N GLN A 332 9.14 20.90 38.26
CA GLN A 332 10.42 21.58 38.46
C GLN A 332 10.21 23.01 38.92
N PHE A 333 11.19 23.52 39.68
CA PHE A 333 11.11 24.85 40.31
C PHE A 333 9.86 25.03 41.20
N GLY A 334 9.34 23.94 41.77
CA GLY A 334 8.20 23.94 42.69
C GLY A 334 6.81 23.97 42.05
N LEU A 335 6.69 23.71 40.74
CA LEU A 335 5.38 23.60 40.06
C LEU A 335 5.42 22.63 38.86
N PRO A 336 4.26 22.18 38.36
CA PRO A 336 4.18 21.40 37.13
C PRO A 336 4.79 22.13 35.93
N ILE A 337 5.58 21.42 35.11
CA ILE A 337 6.32 22.02 34.00
C ILE A 337 5.40 22.59 32.89
N GLY A 338 4.16 22.10 32.77
CA GLY A 338 3.15 22.64 31.84
C GLY A 338 2.69 24.07 32.15
N ARG A 339 3.16 24.68 33.25
CA ARG A 339 2.92 26.08 33.59
C ARG A 339 3.96 27.04 33.01
N PHE A 340 5.07 26.54 32.47
CA PHE A 340 6.08 27.37 31.81
C PHE A 340 5.67 27.65 30.36
N GLU A 341 5.70 28.91 29.96
CA GLU A 341 5.32 29.37 28.61
C GLU A 341 6.07 28.61 27.51
N GLY A 342 7.38 28.39 27.65
CA GLY A 342 8.16 27.65 26.66
C GLY A 342 7.74 26.19 26.47
N ILE A 343 7.05 25.58 27.44
CA ILE A 343 6.43 24.25 27.29
C ILE A 343 5.03 24.39 26.68
N GLN A 344 4.26 25.41 27.08
CA GLN A 344 2.93 25.69 26.53
C GLN A 344 2.97 26.00 25.03
N GLU A 345 3.93 26.79 24.58
CA GLU A 345 4.16 27.10 23.16
C GLU A 345 4.39 25.81 22.36
N LYS A 346 5.26 24.92 22.86
CA LYS A 346 5.51 23.63 22.20
C LYS A 346 4.30 22.72 22.18
N MET A 347 3.47 22.73 23.22
CA MET A 347 2.21 21.97 23.22
C MET A 347 1.18 22.60 22.27
N ALA A 348 1.15 23.92 22.11
CA ALA A 348 0.21 24.59 21.20
C ALA A 348 0.52 24.34 19.72
N ASP A 349 1.79 24.13 19.37
CA ASP A 349 2.24 23.82 18.00
C ASP A 349 1.92 22.39 17.55
N ILE A 350 1.83 21.44 18.49
CA ILE A 350 1.57 20.01 18.22
C ILE A 350 0.10 19.78 17.91
#